data_AF-A0A938J574-F1
#
_entry.id   AF-A0A938J574-F1
#
_cell.length_a   1.000
_cell.length_b   1.000
_cell.length_c   1.000
_cell.angle_alpha   90.00
_cell.angle_beta   90.00
_cell.angle_gamma   90.00
#
_symmetry.space_group_name_H-M   'P 1'
#
loop_
_entity.id
_entity.type
_entity.pdbx_description
1 polymer ?
#
loop_
_entity_poly.entity_id
_entity_poly.type
_entity_poly.pdbx_seq_one_letter_code
_entity_poly.pdbx_strand_id
1 'polypeptide(L)'
;MVVRFIPGVMPYMLPYVSPRHFPYPRPMGSRAYDLVWGSALRATTVAHRFLDRVSGGRLMRKFPGGAQVVWITTLGRKSGEWRRTPLLGVPTHLDGAPGWGIAGSNAGQEKVPGWVFNVRAHVEGRIEIDGAEQACTFVEVHGNHARDIYAKLADTWSAYRMYERNIQREIPIFVAQFAGSTSRPS
;
A
#
# COMPACT_ATOMS: atom_id res chain seq x y z
N MET A 1 31.65 22.00 -30.15
CA MET A 1 31.75 20.94 -29.12
C MET A 1 30.45 20.15 -29.16
N VAL A 2 30.48 18.98 -29.81
CA VAL A 2 29.32 18.12 -30.05
C VAL A 2 29.20 17.16 -28.88
N VAL A 3 28.12 17.24 -28.11
CA VAL A 3 27.80 16.27 -27.05
C VAL A 3 26.75 15.30 -27.57
N ARG A 4 27.16 14.03 -27.58
CA ARG A 4 26.46 12.85 -28.06
C ARG A 4 25.16 12.59 -27.28
N PHE A 5 24.08 12.35 -28.01
CA PHE A 5 22.80 11.85 -27.51
C PHE A 5 22.97 10.38 -27.09
N ILE A 6 22.68 10.03 -25.83
CA ILE A 6 22.54 8.65 -25.36
C ILE A 6 21.03 8.37 -25.22
N PRO A 7 20.42 7.54 -26.09
CA PRO A 7 19.01 7.20 -25.97
C PRO A 7 18.83 6.11 -24.92
N GLY A 8 17.85 6.25 -24.01
CA GLY A 8 17.50 5.13 -23.13
C GLY A 8 16.85 5.42 -21.78
N VAL A 9 16.50 6.66 -21.44
CA VAL A 9 15.80 6.94 -20.17
C VAL A 9 14.70 7.97 -20.41
N MET A 10 13.47 7.49 -20.59
CA MET A 10 12.27 8.33 -20.51
C MET A 10 11.38 7.77 -19.39
N PRO A 11 11.02 8.61 -18.40
CA PRO A 11 10.47 8.18 -17.12
C PRO A 11 9.00 7.81 -17.26
N TYR A 12 8.53 6.98 -16.31
CA TYR A 12 7.16 6.56 -16.06
C TYR A 12 6.12 7.66 -16.32
N MET A 13 5.67 7.74 -17.57
CA MET A 13 4.51 8.49 -17.99
C MET A 13 3.39 7.46 -18.18
N LEU A 14 2.73 7.08 -17.08
CA LEU A 14 1.33 6.67 -17.22
C LEU A 14 0.60 7.94 -17.64
N PRO A 15 0.03 8.04 -18.85
CA PRO A 15 -0.69 9.23 -19.24
C PRO A 15 -1.82 9.43 -18.23
N TYR A 16 -1.93 10.63 -17.69
CA TYR A 16 -3.12 11.11 -17.02
C TYR A 16 -4.24 11.13 -18.09
N VAL A 17 -4.97 10.03 -18.23
CA VAL A 17 -6.06 9.90 -19.19
C VAL A 17 -7.31 10.49 -18.55
N SER A 18 -7.77 11.59 -19.14
CA SER A 18 -9.07 12.20 -18.88
C SER A 18 -10.21 11.16 -18.92
N PRO A 19 -11.24 11.24 -18.06
CA PRO A 19 -12.24 10.17 -17.87
C PRO A 19 -13.05 9.74 -19.10
N ARG A 20 -12.93 10.40 -20.25
CA ARG A 20 -13.85 10.24 -21.39
C ARG A 20 -13.38 9.29 -22.50
N HIS A 21 -12.14 8.81 -22.50
CA HIS A 21 -11.67 7.86 -23.53
C HIS A 21 -10.68 6.85 -22.93
N PHE A 22 -11.14 5.65 -22.60
CA PHE A 22 -10.30 4.56 -22.07
C PHE A 22 -10.04 3.48 -23.16
N PRO A 23 -8.80 3.28 -23.62
CA PRO A 23 -8.47 2.23 -24.58
C PRO A 23 -7.84 1.03 -23.86
N TYR A 24 -8.64 0.20 -23.20
CA TYR A 24 -8.21 -1.17 -22.87
C TYR A 24 -9.38 -2.15 -23.15
N PRO A 25 -9.23 -3.07 -24.10
CA PRO A 25 -10.35 -3.89 -24.58
C PRO A 25 -10.68 -5.08 -23.66
N ARG A 26 -10.18 -5.14 -22.42
CA ARG A 26 -10.35 -6.33 -21.56
C ARG A 26 -10.77 -6.00 -20.12
N PRO A 27 -11.78 -6.69 -19.57
CA PRO A 27 -12.25 -6.46 -18.21
C PRO A 27 -11.18 -6.85 -17.18
N MET A 28 -11.03 -6.02 -16.13
CA MET A 28 -10.24 -6.32 -14.93
C MET A 28 -10.77 -7.60 -14.25
N GLY A 29 -9.87 -8.44 -13.71
CA GLY A 29 -10.22 -9.70 -13.02
C GLY A 29 -10.30 -10.94 -13.92
N SER A 30 -9.97 -10.84 -15.21
CA SER A 30 -9.81 -12.02 -16.05
C SER A 30 -8.50 -12.75 -15.77
N ARG A 31 -8.49 -14.09 -15.88
CA ARG A 31 -7.29 -14.93 -15.68
C ARG A 31 -6.08 -14.48 -16.54
N ALA A 32 -6.35 -13.89 -17.71
CA ALA A 32 -5.35 -13.30 -18.59
C ALA A 32 -4.83 -11.93 -18.09
N TYR A 33 -5.70 -11.10 -17.49
CA TYR A 33 -5.29 -9.87 -16.80
C TYR A 33 -4.37 -10.19 -15.62
N ASP A 34 -4.74 -11.15 -14.77
CA ASP A 34 -3.93 -11.56 -13.61
C ASP A 34 -2.55 -12.12 -14.00
N LEU A 35 -2.46 -12.81 -15.14
CA LEU A 35 -1.21 -13.32 -15.67
C LEU A 35 -0.28 -12.22 -16.18
N VAL A 36 -0.81 -11.30 -16.99
CA VAL A 36 -0.01 -10.22 -17.58
C VAL A 36 0.35 -9.16 -16.53
N TRP A 37 -0.62 -8.69 -15.75
CA TRP A 37 -0.41 -7.69 -14.71
C TRP A 37 0.24 -8.25 -13.45
N GLY A 38 -0.09 -9.47 -13.03
CA GLY A 38 0.56 -10.10 -11.88
C GLY A 38 2.05 -10.34 -12.10
N SER A 39 2.46 -10.66 -13.34
CA SER A 39 3.87 -10.78 -13.72
C SER A 39 4.57 -9.42 -13.77
N ALA A 40 3.92 -8.41 -14.36
CA ALA A 40 4.45 -7.04 -14.40
C ALA A 40 4.59 -6.43 -12.99
N LEU A 41 3.62 -6.66 -12.10
CA LEU A 41 3.63 -6.20 -10.70
C LEU A 41 4.65 -6.96 -9.84
N ARG A 42 4.83 -8.27 -10.05
CA ARG A 42 5.90 -9.03 -9.36
C ARG A 42 7.28 -8.59 -9.82
N ALA A 43 7.46 -8.35 -11.12
CA ALA A 43 8.71 -7.82 -11.66
C ALA A 43 9.01 -6.43 -11.10
N THR A 44 8.01 -5.53 -11.04
CA THR A 44 8.17 -4.21 -10.41
C THR A 44 8.34 -4.30 -8.89
N THR A 45 7.70 -5.24 -8.19
CA THR A 45 7.88 -5.43 -6.74
C THR A 45 9.28 -5.95 -6.43
N VAL A 46 9.81 -6.89 -7.21
CA VAL A 46 11.18 -7.39 -7.05
C VAL A 46 12.21 -6.33 -7.44
N ALA A 47 11.97 -5.59 -8.53
CA ALA A 47 12.80 -4.45 -8.93
C ALA A 47 12.78 -3.33 -7.87
N HIS A 48 11.62 -3.02 -7.29
CA HIS A 48 11.49 -2.06 -6.18
C HIS A 48 12.21 -2.55 -4.92
N ARG A 49 12.12 -3.85 -4.56
CA ARG A 49 12.90 -4.42 -3.45
C ARG A 49 14.40 -4.33 -3.67
N PHE A 50 14.86 -4.45 -4.90
CA PHE A 50 16.27 -4.34 -5.27
C PHE A 50 16.73 -2.87 -5.27
N LEU A 51 15.93 -1.95 -5.81
CA LEU A 51 16.17 -0.50 -5.79
C LEU A 51 16.10 0.10 -4.38
N ASP A 52 15.22 -0.38 -3.49
CA ASP A 52 15.15 0.05 -2.08
C ASP A 52 16.39 -0.35 -1.29
N ARG A 53 16.94 -1.55 -1.55
CA ARG A 53 18.16 -2.02 -0.89
C ARG A 53 19.41 -1.25 -1.36
N VAL A 54 19.40 -0.73 -2.59
CA VAL A 54 20.51 0.03 -3.17
C VAL A 54 20.42 1.54 -2.88
N SER A 55 19.21 2.09 -2.70
CA SER A 55 18.98 3.54 -2.50
C SER A 55 18.75 3.98 -1.04
N GLY A 56 18.71 3.04 -0.10
CA GLY A 56 18.51 3.34 1.33
C GLY A 56 17.16 4.01 1.63
N GLY A 57 16.12 3.73 0.85
CA GLY A 57 14.75 4.23 1.07
C GLY A 57 14.54 5.73 0.76
N ARG A 58 15.55 6.46 0.27
CA ARG A 58 15.45 7.91 0.03
C ARG A 58 14.66 8.30 -1.22
N LEU A 59 14.54 7.40 -2.20
CA LEU A 59 13.94 7.71 -3.52
C LEU A 59 12.41 7.46 -3.58
N MET A 60 11.81 6.83 -2.56
CA MET A 60 10.39 6.42 -2.55
C MET A 60 9.59 6.97 -1.35
N ARG A 61 9.89 8.19 -0.90
CA ARG A 61 9.12 8.83 0.19
C ARG A 61 7.71 9.29 -0.23
N LYS A 62 7.47 9.52 -1.53
CA LYS A 62 6.15 9.88 -2.08
C LYS A 62 5.96 9.25 -3.46
N PHE A 63 4.85 8.56 -3.68
CA PHE A 63 4.44 8.17 -5.04
C PHE A 63 4.04 9.44 -5.83
N PRO A 64 4.19 9.47 -7.17
CA PRO A 64 3.67 10.57 -7.98
C PRO A 64 2.19 10.82 -7.66
N GLY A 65 1.85 12.02 -7.19
CA GLY A 65 0.50 12.35 -6.70
C GLY A 65 0.38 12.56 -5.19
N GLY A 66 1.48 12.44 -4.42
CA GLY A 66 1.50 12.80 -2.99
C GLY A 66 1.12 11.67 -2.03
N ALA A 67 1.04 10.43 -2.52
CA ALA A 67 0.69 9.29 -1.71
C ALA A 67 1.82 8.86 -0.76
N GLN A 68 1.52 8.82 0.54
CA GLN A 68 2.45 8.35 1.55
C GLN A 68 2.58 6.84 1.48
N VAL A 69 3.82 6.38 1.32
CA VAL A 69 4.17 4.97 1.49
C VAL A 69 4.52 4.73 2.95
N VAL A 70 3.93 3.68 3.52
CA VAL A 70 4.24 3.16 4.85
C VAL A 70 4.69 1.72 4.73
N TRP A 71 5.63 1.29 5.56
CA TRP A 71 6.03 -0.11 5.65
C TRP A 71 5.46 -0.73 6.91
N ILE A 72 4.70 -1.80 6.76
CA ILE A 72 4.22 -2.58 7.91
C ILE A 72 5.08 -3.82 8.09
N THR A 73 5.40 -4.14 9.34
CA THR A 73 6.06 -5.39 9.73
C THR A 73 5.09 -6.20 10.57
N THR A 74 4.74 -7.40 10.09
CA THR A 74 3.72 -8.29 10.70
C THR A 74 4.28 -9.67 10.95
N LEU A 75 3.80 -10.35 12.00
CA LEU A 75 4.20 -11.73 12.30
C LEU A 75 3.43 -12.72 11.42
N GLY A 76 4.14 -13.52 10.64
CA GLY A 76 3.53 -14.50 9.74
C GLY A 76 2.76 -15.58 10.50
N ARG A 77 1.42 -15.59 10.43
CA ARG A 77 0.58 -16.52 11.21
C ARG A 77 0.88 -18.01 11.03
N LYS A 78 1.49 -18.40 9.91
CA LYS A 78 1.86 -19.78 9.59
C LYS A 78 3.34 -20.06 9.81
N SER A 79 4.20 -19.08 9.52
CA SER A 79 5.65 -19.29 9.49
C SER A 79 6.35 -18.78 10.76
N GLY A 80 5.70 -17.96 11.58
CA GLY A 80 6.34 -17.29 12.73
C GLY A 80 7.40 -16.26 12.32
N GLU A 81 7.54 -15.95 11.03
CA GLU A 81 8.56 -15.01 10.53
C GLU A 81 7.99 -13.60 10.40
N TRP A 82 8.79 -12.59 10.74
CA TRP A 82 8.46 -11.19 10.50
C TRP A 82 8.48 -10.86 9.01
N ARG A 83 7.38 -10.28 8.51
CA ARG A 83 7.19 -9.94 7.10
C ARG A 83 6.96 -8.44 6.94
N ARG A 84 7.80 -7.78 6.15
CA ARG A 84 7.69 -6.36 5.82
C ARG A 84 6.93 -6.17 4.50
N THR A 85 5.93 -5.30 4.49
CA THR A 85 5.05 -5.04 3.33
C THR A 85 4.88 -3.52 3.12
N PRO A 86 5.16 -2.98 1.93
CA PRO A 86 4.88 -1.58 1.61
C PRO A 86 3.39 -1.40 1.28
N LEU A 87 2.78 -0.35 1.79
CA LEU A 87 1.39 0.02 1.55
C LEU A 87 1.26 1.53 1.36
N LEU A 88 0.14 1.96 0.77
CA LEU A 88 -0.29 3.34 0.90
C LEU A 88 -0.99 3.51 2.25
N GLY A 89 -0.64 4.57 2.96
CA GLY A 89 -1.23 4.91 4.25
C GLY A 89 -1.74 6.34 4.27
N VAL A 90 -2.74 6.60 5.13
CA VAL A 90 -3.22 7.95 5.43
C VAL A 90 -3.22 8.19 6.93
N PRO A 91 -2.86 9.39 7.41
CA PRO A 91 -3.01 9.74 8.82
C PRO A 91 -4.48 9.65 9.25
N THR A 92 -4.73 9.06 10.41
CA THR A 92 -6.06 8.97 11.02
C THR A 92 -5.97 8.99 12.54
N HIS A 93 -7.11 9.02 13.20
CA HIS A 93 -7.21 8.83 14.65
C HIS A 93 -8.18 7.68 14.92
N LEU A 94 -7.90 6.86 15.92
CA LEU A 94 -8.83 5.85 16.43
C LEU A 94 -8.87 5.99 17.95
N ASP A 95 -10.06 6.05 18.51
CA ASP A 95 -10.30 6.24 19.96
C ASP A 95 -9.53 7.43 20.56
N GLY A 96 -9.43 8.52 19.80
CA GLY A 96 -8.72 9.74 20.21
C GLY A 96 -7.19 9.66 20.11
N ALA A 97 -6.61 8.52 19.73
CA ALA A 97 -5.17 8.34 19.55
C ALA A 97 -4.77 8.40 18.06
N PRO A 98 -3.59 8.97 17.74
CA PRO A 98 -3.10 9.03 16.36
C PRO A 98 -2.70 7.65 15.83
N GLY A 99 -2.85 7.47 14.52
CA GLY A 99 -2.44 6.27 13.82
C GLY A 99 -2.48 6.43 12.30
N TRP A 100 -2.34 5.32 11.60
CA TRP A 100 -2.32 5.29 10.14
C TRP A 100 -3.34 4.30 9.58
N GLY A 101 -4.25 4.79 8.74
CA GLY A 101 -5.20 3.98 8.01
C GLY A 101 -4.57 3.30 6.80
N ILE A 102 -4.74 1.99 6.68
CA ILE A 102 -4.24 1.15 5.59
C ILE A 102 -5.34 0.22 5.07
N ALA A 103 -5.27 -0.15 3.79
CA ALA A 103 -6.29 -0.99 3.14
C ALA A 103 -5.73 -2.31 2.61
N GLY A 104 -6.43 -3.41 2.90
CA GLY A 104 -6.19 -4.75 2.34
C GLY A 104 -6.67 -4.90 0.89
N SER A 105 -6.38 -3.92 0.04
CA SER A 105 -6.88 -3.83 -1.33
C SER A 105 -6.20 -4.82 -2.28
N ASN A 106 -4.93 -5.17 -2.03
CA ASN A 106 -4.09 -6.01 -2.90
C ASN A 106 -4.15 -5.57 -4.37
N ALA A 107 -4.11 -4.26 -4.61
CA ALA A 107 -4.19 -3.65 -5.93
C ALA A 107 -5.40 -4.10 -6.78
N GLY A 108 -6.56 -4.35 -6.17
CA GLY A 108 -7.74 -4.76 -6.92
C GLY A 108 -7.94 -6.27 -7.04
N GLN A 109 -7.00 -7.09 -6.56
CA GLN A 109 -7.06 -8.54 -6.76
C GLN A 109 -8.14 -9.20 -5.91
N GLU A 110 -8.71 -10.30 -6.45
CA GLU A 110 -9.70 -11.14 -5.77
C GLU A 110 -9.20 -11.63 -4.41
N LYS A 111 -7.91 -12.00 -4.33
CA LYS A 111 -7.32 -12.53 -3.10
C LYS A 111 -7.00 -11.41 -2.10
N VAL A 112 -7.41 -11.63 -0.86
CA VAL A 112 -6.99 -10.84 0.30
C VAL A 112 -5.47 -10.98 0.50
N PRO A 113 -4.73 -9.89 0.76
CA PRO A 113 -3.28 -9.96 0.88
C PRO A 113 -2.86 -10.68 2.17
N GLY A 114 -1.71 -11.36 2.13
CA GLY A 114 -1.23 -12.21 3.23
C GLY A 114 -1.13 -11.50 4.58
N TRP A 115 -0.73 -10.22 4.59
CA TRP A 115 -0.59 -9.42 5.81
C TRP A 115 -1.90 -9.26 6.57
N VAL A 116 -3.06 -9.23 5.90
CA VAL A 116 -4.38 -9.13 6.56
C VAL A 116 -4.61 -10.35 7.46
N PHE A 117 -4.25 -11.53 6.96
CA PHE A 117 -4.35 -12.74 7.77
C PHE A 117 -3.32 -12.78 8.91
N ASN A 118 -2.15 -12.15 8.71
CA ASN A 118 -1.15 -12.02 9.77
C ASN A 118 -1.67 -11.13 10.90
N VAL A 119 -2.17 -9.93 10.59
CA VAL A 119 -2.62 -8.97 11.62
C VAL A 119 -3.87 -9.43 12.36
N ARG A 120 -4.77 -10.18 11.69
CA ARG A 120 -5.93 -10.79 12.36
C ARG A 120 -5.54 -11.89 13.35
N ALA A 121 -4.38 -12.53 13.15
CA ALA A 121 -3.87 -13.53 14.08
C ALA A 121 -2.97 -12.90 15.17
N HIS A 122 -2.20 -11.88 14.80
CA HIS A 122 -1.25 -11.18 15.66
C HIS A 122 -1.35 -9.68 15.40
N VAL A 123 -2.09 -8.97 16.25
CA VAL A 123 -2.37 -7.54 16.08
C VAL A 123 -1.14 -6.66 16.29
N GLU A 124 -0.10 -7.17 16.94
CA GLU A 124 1.14 -6.44 17.21
C GLU A 124 2.05 -6.41 15.98
N GLY A 125 2.67 -5.26 15.75
CA GLY A 125 3.72 -5.15 14.75
C GLY A 125 4.36 -3.78 14.75
N ARG A 126 4.89 -3.39 13.59
CA ARG A 126 5.55 -2.10 13.41
C ARG A 126 5.09 -1.41 12.15
N ILE A 127 5.11 -0.09 12.18
CA ILE A 127 4.91 0.76 11.03
C ILE A 127 6.10 1.70 10.89
N GLU A 128 6.64 1.80 9.67
CA GLU A 128 7.68 2.76 9.32
C GLU A 128 7.11 3.80 8.36
N ILE A 129 7.24 5.07 8.75
CA ILE A 129 6.83 6.23 7.97
C ILE A 129 8.06 7.12 7.82
N ASP A 130 8.41 7.48 6.59
CA ASP A 130 9.56 8.34 6.25
C ASP A 130 10.91 7.91 6.84
N GLY A 131 11.07 6.61 7.15
CA GLY A 131 12.27 6.03 7.76
C GLY A 131 12.24 5.96 9.29
N ALA A 132 11.17 6.44 9.93
CA ALA A 132 10.96 6.31 11.37
C ALA A 132 10.03 5.11 11.64
N GLU A 133 10.57 4.06 12.25
CA GLU A 133 9.82 2.86 12.65
C GLU A 133 9.27 3.01 14.07
N GLN A 134 8.00 2.63 14.26
CA GLN A 134 7.31 2.66 15.54
C GLN A 134 6.54 1.37 15.78
N ALA A 135 6.44 0.94 17.03
CA ALA A 135 5.57 -0.14 17.43
C ALA A 135 4.10 0.30 17.29
N CYS A 136 3.25 -0.62 16.82
CA CYS A 136 1.83 -0.33 16.61
C CYS A 136 0.98 -1.57 16.86
N THR A 137 -0.31 -1.32 17.11
CA THR A 137 -1.35 -2.34 17.12
C THR A 137 -2.25 -2.12 15.91
N PHE A 138 -2.46 -3.17 15.12
CA PHE A 138 -3.36 -3.15 13.99
C PHE A 138 -4.79 -3.44 14.45
N VAL A 139 -5.68 -2.45 14.31
CA VAL A 139 -7.10 -2.56 14.66
C VAL A 139 -7.92 -2.56 13.38
N GLU A 140 -8.71 -3.61 13.15
CA GLU A 140 -9.65 -3.65 12.02
C GLU A 140 -10.82 -2.71 12.31
N VAL A 141 -11.16 -1.85 11.36
CA VAL A 141 -12.23 -0.85 11.49
C VAL A 141 -13.30 -1.09 10.44
N HIS A 142 -14.54 -0.73 10.78
CA HIS A 142 -15.72 -0.96 9.96
C HIS A 142 -16.60 0.29 9.85
N GLY A 143 -17.65 0.22 9.04
CA GLY A 143 -18.68 1.25 8.94
C GLY A 143 -18.15 2.60 8.44
N ASN A 144 -18.58 3.69 9.06
CA ASN A 144 -18.23 5.05 8.62
C ASN A 144 -16.72 5.29 8.69
N HIS A 145 -16.06 4.81 9.74
CA HIS A 145 -14.63 5.02 9.94
C HIS A 145 -13.80 4.37 8.82
N ALA A 146 -14.14 3.14 8.44
CA ALA A 146 -13.51 2.45 7.32
C ALA A 146 -13.73 3.19 5.99
N ARG A 147 -14.95 3.67 5.75
CA ARG A 147 -15.29 4.47 4.55
C ARG A 147 -14.49 5.77 4.47
N ASP A 148 -14.31 6.47 5.59
CA ASP A 148 -13.55 7.72 5.63
C ASP A 148 -12.06 7.51 5.32
N ILE A 149 -11.46 6.46 5.88
CA ILE A 149 -10.08 6.07 5.56
C ILE A 149 -9.96 5.72 4.08
N TYR A 150 -10.90 4.93 3.55
CA TYR A 150 -10.90 4.54 2.14
C TYR A 150 -11.03 5.74 1.21
N ALA A 151 -11.92 6.69 1.53
CA ALA A 151 -12.08 7.92 0.77
C ALA A 151 -10.78 8.74 0.72
N LYS A 152 -10.10 8.91 1.86
CA LYS A 152 -8.80 9.59 1.93
C LYS A 152 -7.73 8.88 1.08
N LEU A 153 -7.69 7.54 1.12
CA LEU A 153 -6.80 6.75 0.26
C LEU A 153 -7.12 6.95 -1.22
N ALA A 154 -8.40 7.05 -1.58
CA ALA A 154 -8.87 7.27 -2.95
C ALA A 154 -8.62 8.69 -3.46
N ASP A 155 -8.64 9.69 -2.59
CA ASP A 155 -8.26 11.07 -2.93
C ASP A 155 -6.77 11.20 -3.18
N THR A 156 -5.99 10.41 -2.45
CA THR A 156 -4.54 10.34 -2.61
C THR A 156 -4.13 9.50 -3.84
N TRP A 157 -4.86 8.42 -4.12
CA TRP A 157 -4.60 7.53 -5.24
C TRP A 157 -5.90 7.03 -5.86
N SER A 158 -6.26 7.59 -7.03
CA SER A 158 -7.57 7.38 -7.67
C SER A 158 -7.87 5.92 -8.05
N ALA A 159 -6.86 5.05 -8.15
CA ALA A 159 -7.10 3.63 -8.44
C ALA A 159 -7.92 2.92 -7.36
N TYR A 160 -7.94 3.41 -6.11
CA TYR A 160 -8.86 2.89 -5.09
C TYR A 160 -10.32 3.00 -5.52
N ARG A 161 -10.73 4.07 -6.22
CA ARG A 161 -12.10 4.18 -6.78
C ARG A 161 -12.40 3.14 -7.85
N MET A 162 -11.38 2.56 -8.49
CA MET A 162 -11.55 1.45 -9.43
C MET A 162 -11.67 0.13 -8.68
N TYR A 163 -10.90 -0.05 -7.61
CA TYR A 163 -10.93 -1.26 -6.79
C TYR A 163 -12.29 -1.47 -6.12
N GLU A 164 -12.89 -0.43 -5.56
CA GLU A 164 -14.23 -0.49 -4.96
C GLU A 164 -15.32 -0.93 -5.96
N ARG A 165 -15.19 -0.51 -7.24
CA ARG A 165 -16.17 -0.88 -8.28
C ARG A 165 -16.01 -2.30 -8.80
N ASN A 166 -14.77 -2.82 -8.82
CA ASN A 166 -14.44 -4.06 -9.52
C ASN A 166 -14.26 -5.25 -8.57
N ILE A 167 -13.95 -5.01 -7.30
CA ILE A 167 -13.77 -6.06 -6.31
C ILE A 167 -15.15 -6.54 -5.82
N GLN A 168 -15.40 -7.86 -5.88
CA GLN A 168 -16.62 -8.52 -5.39
C GLN A 168 -16.61 -8.85 -3.89
N ARG A 169 -15.53 -8.51 -3.16
CA ARG A 169 -15.34 -8.72 -1.72
C ARG A 169 -15.20 -7.40 -0.97
N GLU A 170 -15.40 -7.44 0.34
CA GLU A 170 -15.04 -6.31 1.19
C GLU A 170 -13.50 -6.11 1.20
N ILE A 171 -13.09 -4.84 1.18
CA ILE A 171 -11.69 -4.46 1.35
C ILE A 171 -11.50 -4.17 2.85
N PRO A 172 -10.78 -5.03 3.58
CA PRO A 172 -10.61 -4.83 5.02
C PRO A 172 -9.71 -3.61 5.25
N ILE A 173 -10.12 -2.76 6.19
CA ILE A 173 -9.44 -1.51 6.55
C ILE A 173 -8.91 -1.65 7.96
N PHE A 174 -7.67 -1.22 8.17
CA PHE A 174 -7.02 -1.27 9.47
C PHE A 174 -6.46 0.10 9.83
N VAL A 175 -6.42 0.37 11.13
CA VAL A 175 -5.62 1.45 11.71
C VAL A 175 -4.42 0.82 12.38
N ALA A 176 -3.21 1.19 11.95
CA ALA A 176 -2.00 1.00 12.72
C ALA A 176 -1.95 2.09 13.80
N GLN A 177 -2.53 1.79 14.97
CA GLN A 177 -2.53 2.71 16.11
C GLN A 177 -1.17 2.61 16.79
N PHE A 178 -0.51 3.75 17.01
CA PHE A 178 0.78 3.73 17.69
C PHE A 178 0.60 3.14 19.09
N ALA A 179 1.52 2.26 19.48
CA ALA A 179 1.57 1.85 20.88
C ALA A 179 1.81 3.14 21.68
N GLY A 180 0.87 3.49 22.57
CA GLY A 180 1.05 4.63 23.45
C GLY A 180 2.42 4.53 24.09
N SER A 181 3.13 5.65 24.19
CA SER A 181 4.35 5.72 24.99
C SER A 181 3.94 5.41 26.43
N THR A 182 3.90 4.13 26.79
CA THR A 182 3.81 3.72 28.19
C THR A 182 5.16 4.12 28.76
N SER A 183 5.23 5.32 29.34
CA SER A 183 6.27 5.65 30.30
C SER A 183 6.24 4.52 31.32
N ARG A 184 7.29 3.71 31.29
CA ARG A 184 7.48 2.64 32.27
C ARG A 184 7.48 3.32 33.65
N PRO A 185 6.56 2.99 34.58
CA PRO A 185 6.68 3.50 35.93
C PRO A 185 7.98 2.96 36.52
N SER A 186 8.80 3.88 37.02
CA SER A 186 10.02 3.65 37.79
C SER A 186 9.73 2.93 39.10
#